data_AF-A0A2C9LKA4-F1
#
_entry.id   AF-A0A2C9LKA4-F1
#
_cell.length_a   1.000
_cell.length_b   1.000
_cell.length_c   1.000
_cell.angle_alpha   90.00
_cell.angle_beta   90.00
_cell.angle_gamma   90.00
#
_symmetry.space_group_name_H-M   'P 1'
#
loop_
_entity.id
_entity.type
_entity.pdbx_description
1 polymer ?
#
loop_
_entity_poly.entity_id
_entity_poly.type
_entity_poly.pdbx_seq_one_letter_code
_entity_poly.pdbx_strand_id
1 'polypeptide(L)'
;MSSLVSTVASLPTSTVTAANLTHFYDQTSVGLQETVLDRRCRYRGHWYPAETYRLITCAYCYLFVYKKTWRVTATYPFEIVVGENGLGERLRADLSNETAVSQVCSSLKPPEECKPWKTCCKEAEKCCERQLKEGPGIHPDHGKTVCPRTWDGFACWSDTSVGRTESIECPSYVPDVFSGTQAYKTCTTNGTWLQKDDFEWTDYSKCNTFEEYRKVYTASLACNTITIILVLPACFIFLYFRQLRHQHRIRLHICLMLSSFLTSASMITWDLVIASNRMTTANKQDTFIHQNSIACRVLQLTTRYANMAAFMWMFIEGFHLHRLLVHAFSVPKSLLPYYILGYGIPCVPITIYAAIRATDKTFNK
;
A
#
# COMPACT_ATOMS: atom_id res chain seq x y z
N MET A 1 -8.79 -20.83 4.74
CA MET A 1 -9.42 -19.84 3.83
C MET A 1 -8.49 -19.53 2.66
N SER A 2 -8.24 -20.53 1.81
CA SER A 2 -7.22 -20.51 0.75
C SER A 2 -7.81 -20.50 -0.66
N SER A 3 -9.04 -20.02 -0.82
CA SER A 3 -9.80 -20.11 -2.08
C SER A 3 -10.08 -18.75 -2.76
N LEU A 4 -9.69 -17.62 -2.16
CA LEU A 4 -10.03 -16.28 -2.69
C LEU A 4 -8.93 -15.60 -3.51
N VAL A 5 -7.73 -16.21 -3.61
CA VAL A 5 -6.59 -15.64 -4.36
C VAL A 5 -6.59 -16.09 -5.83
N SER A 6 -7.28 -17.18 -6.16
CA SER A 6 -7.41 -17.66 -7.55
C SER A 6 -8.51 -16.95 -8.35
N THR A 7 -9.36 -16.15 -7.71
CA THR A 7 -10.60 -15.62 -8.32
C THR A 7 -10.45 -14.20 -8.86
N VAL A 8 -9.26 -13.59 -8.77
CA VAL A 8 -9.01 -12.23 -9.28
C VAL A 8 -8.62 -12.23 -10.77
N ALA A 9 -8.48 -13.41 -11.39
CA ALA A 9 -8.33 -13.57 -12.84
C ALA A 9 -9.67 -13.52 -13.60
N SER A 10 -10.81 -13.36 -12.92
CA SER A 10 -12.12 -13.45 -13.55
C SER A 10 -13.13 -12.49 -12.92
N LEU A 11 -12.97 -11.18 -13.17
CA LEU A 11 -14.11 -10.26 -13.11
C LEU A 11 -14.82 -10.28 -14.48
N PRO A 12 -16.15 -10.39 -14.51
CA PRO A 12 -16.90 -10.59 -15.74
C PRO A 12 -16.86 -9.31 -16.55
N THR A 13 -16.09 -9.32 -17.65
CA THR A 13 -16.32 -8.40 -18.75
C THR A 13 -17.73 -8.68 -19.26
N SER A 14 -18.66 -7.79 -18.93
CA SER A 14 -19.95 -7.73 -19.60
C SER A 14 -19.71 -7.78 -21.11
N THR A 15 -20.27 -8.82 -21.73
CA THR A 15 -20.25 -9.15 -23.14
C THR A 15 -20.23 -7.91 -24.05
N VAL A 16 -19.04 -7.54 -24.51
CA VAL A 16 -18.85 -6.78 -25.74
C VAL A 16 -17.74 -7.50 -26.47
N THR A 17 -18.13 -8.29 -27.46
CA THR A 17 -17.22 -8.94 -28.38
C THR A 17 -16.29 -7.90 -29.01
N ALA A 18 -14.99 -8.18 -29.01
CA ALA A 18 -13.93 -7.33 -29.58
C ALA A 18 -14.08 -7.03 -31.08
N ALA A 19 -15.08 -7.62 -31.74
CA ALA A 19 -15.36 -7.47 -33.16
C ALA A 19 -15.96 -6.10 -33.54
N ASN A 20 -16.48 -5.32 -32.59
CA ASN A 20 -17.13 -4.03 -32.89
C ASN A 20 -16.22 -2.79 -32.73
N LEU A 21 -14.96 -2.95 -32.32
CA LEU A 21 -14.00 -1.83 -32.26
C LEU A 21 -13.31 -1.54 -33.59
N THR A 22 -13.39 -2.46 -34.56
CA THR A 22 -12.76 -2.34 -35.87
C THR A 22 -13.64 -1.72 -36.95
N HIS A 23 -14.97 -1.61 -36.73
CA HIS A 23 -15.90 -1.34 -37.83
C HIS A 23 -16.30 0.13 -38.04
N PHE A 24 -15.77 1.07 -37.25
CA PHE A 24 -16.15 2.50 -37.35
C PHE A 24 -15.04 3.44 -37.84
N TYR A 25 -13.85 2.92 -38.17
CA TYR A 25 -12.74 3.75 -38.65
C TYR A 25 -12.37 3.54 -40.13
N ASP A 26 -13.15 2.74 -40.87
CA ASP A 26 -12.74 2.25 -42.21
C ASP A 26 -13.52 2.87 -43.39
N GLN A 27 -14.15 4.05 -43.22
CA GLN A 27 -14.93 4.67 -44.31
C GLN A 27 -14.59 6.11 -44.67
N THR A 28 -13.38 6.60 -44.36
CA THR A 28 -12.88 7.86 -44.93
C THR A 28 -11.43 7.75 -45.36
N SER A 29 -11.15 6.86 -46.33
CA SER A 29 -9.87 6.78 -47.04
C SER A 29 -10.03 7.28 -48.48
N VAL A 30 -10.04 8.60 -48.65
CA VAL A 30 -9.68 9.22 -49.93
C VAL A 30 -8.51 10.18 -49.66
N GLY A 31 -7.31 9.68 -49.97
CA GLY A 31 -6.12 10.46 -50.31
C GLY A 31 -5.59 11.45 -49.29
N LEU A 32 -4.86 10.98 -48.26
CA LEU A 32 -3.83 11.79 -47.58
C LEU A 32 -2.57 10.94 -47.33
N GLN A 33 -1.57 11.25 -48.13
CA GLN A 33 -0.15 10.89 -48.08
C GLN A 33 0.41 10.62 -46.67
N GLU A 34 1.16 9.51 -46.56
CA GLU A 34 2.23 9.05 -45.64
C GLU A 34 2.78 9.88 -44.44
N THR A 35 2.22 11.02 -44.04
CA THR A 35 2.76 11.85 -42.93
C THR A 35 1.98 11.76 -41.61
N VAL A 36 0.90 10.98 -41.55
CA VAL A 36 0.00 10.89 -40.36
C VAL A 36 0.16 9.57 -39.58
N LEU A 37 0.96 8.62 -40.08
CA LEU A 37 1.18 7.33 -39.41
C LEU A 37 2.07 7.42 -38.16
N ASP A 38 2.75 8.56 -37.94
CA ASP A 38 3.98 8.63 -37.13
C ASP A 38 3.80 9.03 -35.65
N ARG A 39 2.56 9.25 -35.19
CA ARG A 39 2.29 9.65 -33.78
C ARG A 39 1.32 8.74 -33.05
N ARG A 40 1.64 7.45 -33.00
CA ARG A 40 0.87 6.44 -32.25
C ARG A 40 1.64 5.93 -31.05
N CYS A 41 0.91 5.67 -29.97
CA CYS A 41 1.42 5.11 -28.72
C CYS A 41 0.73 3.77 -28.43
N ARG A 42 1.51 2.79 -27.99
CA ARG A 42 1.11 1.44 -27.65
C ARG A 42 0.63 1.34 -26.21
N TYR A 43 -0.59 0.82 -26.05
CA TYR A 43 -1.21 0.50 -24.78
C TYR A 43 -1.78 -0.93 -24.85
N ARG A 44 -1.25 -1.84 -24.01
CA ARG A 44 -1.69 -3.25 -23.88
C ARG A 44 -1.97 -3.98 -25.20
N GLY A 45 -1.05 -3.87 -26.16
CA GLY A 45 -1.16 -4.55 -27.47
C GLY A 45 -1.76 -3.72 -28.60
N HIS A 46 -2.35 -2.56 -28.30
CA HIS A 46 -3.02 -1.71 -29.30
C HIS A 46 -2.32 -0.37 -29.49
N TRP A 47 -2.36 0.16 -30.71
CA TRP A 47 -1.77 1.45 -31.07
C TRP A 47 -2.85 2.51 -31.19
N TYR A 48 -2.72 3.59 -30.43
CA TYR A 48 -3.67 4.71 -30.41
C TYR A 48 -2.97 6.01 -30.84
N PRO A 49 -3.66 6.93 -31.54
CA PRO A 49 -3.19 8.31 -31.67
C PRO A 49 -2.92 8.91 -30.29
N ALA A 50 -1.91 9.78 -30.18
CA ALA A 50 -1.47 10.33 -28.88
C ALA A 50 -2.62 10.96 -28.05
N GLU A 51 -3.56 11.65 -28.69
CA GLU A 51 -4.73 12.22 -28.01
C GLU A 51 -5.66 11.14 -27.42
N THR A 52 -5.99 10.13 -28.23
CA THR A 52 -6.80 8.98 -27.83
C THR A 52 -6.12 8.20 -26.71
N TYR A 53 -4.80 7.99 -26.83
CA TYR A 53 -3.97 7.33 -25.82
C TYR A 53 -4.07 8.05 -24.46
N ARG A 54 -3.99 9.38 -24.45
CA ARG A 54 -4.08 10.18 -23.22
C ARG A 54 -5.41 9.94 -22.50
N LEU A 55 -6.53 10.01 -23.22
CA LEU A 55 -7.86 9.86 -22.65
C LEU A 55 -8.11 8.44 -22.12
N ILE A 56 -7.80 7.41 -22.93
CA ILE A 56 -8.01 6.01 -22.52
C ILE A 56 -7.13 5.65 -21.32
N THR A 57 -5.84 5.99 -21.33
CA THR A 57 -4.94 5.65 -20.23
C THR A 57 -5.32 6.37 -18.94
N CYS A 58 -5.72 7.64 -19.01
CA CYS A 58 -6.22 8.36 -17.85
C CYS A 58 -7.52 7.78 -17.27
N ALA A 59 -8.45 7.34 -18.12
CA ALA A 59 -9.68 6.70 -17.67
C ALA A 59 -9.39 5.37 -16.96
N TYR A 60 -8.49 4.56 -17.52
CA TYR A 60 -8.08 3.29 -16.90
C TYR A 60 -7.21 3.48 -15.65
N CYS A 61 -6.38 4.52 -15.57
CA CYS A 61 -5.67 4.90 -14.35
C CYS A 61 -6.64 5.08 -13.17
N TYR A 62 -7.82 5.65 -13.41
CA TYR A 62 -8.83 5.80 -12.36
C TYR A 62 -9.35 4.43 -11.86
N LEU A 63 -9.64 3.49 -12.77
CA LEU A 63 -10.08 2.15 -12.38
C LEU A 63 -8.99 1.38 -11.64
N PHE A 64 -7.76 1.41 -12.15
CA PHE A 64 -6.65 0.64 -11.63
C PHE A 64 -6.16 1.13 -10.28
N VAL A 65 -6.17 2.44 -10.04
CA VAL A 65 -5.73 3.02 -8.77
C VAL A 65 -6.75 2.81 -7.65
N TYR A 66 -8.05 2.98 -7.91
CA TYR A 66 -9.06 2.98 -6.84
C TYR A 66 -9.87 1.68 -6.70
N LYS A 67 -9.73 0.70 -7.60
CA LYS A 67 -10.40 -0.62 -7.54
C LYS A 67 -11.91 -0.57 -7.19
N LYS A 68 -12.61 0.49 -7.62
CA LYS A 68 -14.05 0.64 -7.40
C LYS A 68 -14.85 -0.09 -8.48
N THR A 69 -16.14 -0.34 -8.25
CA THR A 69 -17.11 -0.97 -9.18
C THR A 69 -17.44 -0.14 -10.42
N TRP A 70 -16.68 0.92 -10.67
CA TRP A 70 -16.84 1.82 -11.81
C TRP A 70 -16.45 1.16 -13.12
N ARG A 71 -16.95 1.71 -14.22
CA ARG A 71 -16.67 1.23 -15.58
C ARG A 71 -16.13 2.36 -16.43
N VAL A 72 -15.33 2.02 -17.42
CA VAL A 72 -14.91 2.94 -18.49
C VAL A 72 -15.69 2.56 -19.75
N THR A 73 -16.24 3.55 -20.43
CA THR A 73 -16.94 3.33 -21.70
C THR A 73 -15.97 2.82 -22.77
N ALA A 74 -16.41 1.87 -23.60
CA ALA A 74 -15.56 1.29 -24.65
C ALA A 74 -15.41 2.21 -25.88
N THR A 75 -16.12 3.33 -25.92
CA THR A 75 -16.16 4.28 -27.03
C THR A 75 -15.43 5.56 -26.67
N TYR A 76 -14.77 6.19 -27.65
CA TYR A 76 -14.22 7.54 -27.49
C TYR A 76 -15.31 8.49 -26.94
N PRO A 77 -15.02 9.33 -25.93
CA PRO A 77 -13.70 9.65 -25.34
C PRO A 77 -13.32 8.82 -24.09
N PHE A 78 -13.84 7.61 -23.92
CA PHE A 78 -13.54 6.69 -22.80
C PHE A 78 -13.91 7.26 -21.42
N GLU A 79 -15.14 7.78 -21.31
CA GLU A 79 -15.65 8.35 -20.06
C GLU A 79 -15.69 7.34 -18.92
N ILE A 80 -15.35 7.81 -17.71
CA ILE A 80 -15.48 7.09 -16.46
C ILE A 80 -16.94 7.20 -16.00
N VAL A 81 -17.58 6.07 -15.71
CA VAL A 81 -18.95 6.03 -15.20
C VAL A 81 -18.92 5.83 -13.69
N VAL A 82 -19.30 6.87 -12.94
CA VAL A 82 -19.31 6.90 -11.47
C VAL A 82 -20.74 6.81 -10.96
N GLY A 83 -21.14 5.64 -10.47
CA GLY A 83 -22.43 5.38 -9.80
C GLY A 83 -22.73 3.87 -9.72
N GLU A 84 -23.51 3.45 -8.72
CA GLU A 84 -23.95 2.05 -8.62
C GLU A 84 -24.95 1.73 -9.74
N ASN A 85 -24.85 0.52 -10.31
CA ASN A 85 -25.80 -0.02 -11.30
C ASN A 85 -25.96 0.75 -12.62
N GLY A 86 -24.97 1.54 -13.04
CA GLY A 86 -24.92 2.11 -14.40
C GLY A 86 -25.73 3.39 -14.63
N LEU A 87 -26.35 3.94 -13.59
CA LEU A 87 -26.98 5.28 -13.57
C LEU A 87 -26.00 6.38 -13.11
N GLY A 88 -24.70 6.15 -13.35
CA GLY A 88 -23.63 7.01 -12.86
C GLY A 88 -23.38 8.25 -13.69
N GLU A 89 -22.83 9.28 -13.06
CA GLU A 89 -22.28 10.46 -13.72
C GLU A 89 -21.13 10.05 -14.65
N ARG A 90 -21.07 10.65 -15.84
CA ARG A 90 -20.01 10.39 -16.82
C ARG A 90 -18.96 11.46 -16.72
N LEU A 91 -17.72 11.05 -16.43
CA LEU A 91 -16.60 11.95 -16.20
C LEU A 91 -15.56 11.76 -17.29
N ARG A 92 -15.11 12.85 -17.89
CA ARG A 92 -14.03 12.84 -18.87
C ARG A 92 -12.68 12.85 -18.15
N ALA A 93 -11.82 11.89 -18.48
CA ALA A 93 -10.49 11.75 -17.88
C ALA A 93 -9.44 12.54 -18.69
N ASP A 94 -9.51 13.88 -18.64
CA ASP A 94 -8.61 14.76 -19.40
C ASP A 94 -7.85 15.71 -18.48
N LEU A 95 -6.54 15.52 -18.35
CA LEU A 95 -5.69 16.39 -17.53
C LEU A 95 -5.51 17.80 -18.07
N SER A 96 -5.76 18.03 -19.37
CA SER A 96 -5.64 19.36 -19.98
C SER A 96 -6.85 20.26 -19.75
N ASN A 97 -7.95 19.68 -19.27
CA ASN A 97 -9.19 20.40 -18.97
C ASN A 97 -9.40 20.48 -17.45
N GLU A 98 -9.22 21.68 -16.88
CA GLU A 98 -9.34 21.89 -15.43
C GLU A 98 -10.72 21.52 -14.87
N THR A 99 -11.79 21.76 -15.63
CA THR A 99 -13.15 21.36 -15.23
C THR A 99 -13.27 19.85 -15.13
N ALA A 100 -12.75 19.12 -16.13
CA ALA A 100 -12.76 17.66 -16.14
C ALA A 100 -11.96 17.09 -14.97
N VAL A 101 -10.78 17.66 -14.69
CA VAL A 101 -9.97 17.32 -13.50
C VAL A 101 -10.73 17.56 -12.21
N SER A 102 -11.41 18.71 -12.08
CA SER A 102 -12.20 19.03 -10.89
C SER A 102 -13.32 18.02 -10.67
N GLN A 103 -14.02 17.62 -11.73
CA GLN A 103 -15.10 16.63 -11.65
C GLN A 103 -14.57 15.26 -11.22
N VAL A 104 -13.50 14.75 -11.85
CA VAL A 104 -12.87 13.47 -11.46
C VAL A 104 -12.32 13.52 -10.04
N CYS A 105 -11.69 14.62 -9.62
CA CYS A 105 -11.24 14.74 -8.24
C CYS A 105 -12.39 14.83 -7.25
N SER A 106 -13.52 15.44 -7.61
CA SER A 106 -14.69 15.56 -6.73
C SER A 106 -15.40 14.22 -6.48
N SER A 107 -15.27 13.27 -7.41
CA SER A 107 -15.78 11.91 -7.21
C SER A 107 -14.92 11.06 -6.25
N LEU A 108 -13.74 11.56 -5.87
CA LEU A 108 -12.82 10.96 -4.90
C LEU A 108 -12.86 11.76 -3.58
N LYS A 109 -13.30 11.15 -2.48
CA LYS A 109 -13.54 11.85 -1.20
C LYS A 109 -12.70 11.32 -0.03
N PRO A 110 -11.48 11.83 0.25
CA PRO A 110 -11.15 13.24 0.13
C PRO A 110 -10.36 13.60 -1.15
N PRO A 111 -10.30 14.90 -1.52
CA PRO A 111 -9.65 15.38 -2.74
C PRO A 111 -8.14 15.05 -2.84
N GLU A 112 -7.46 14.84 -1.71
CA GLU A 112 -6.05 14.44 -1.67
C GLU A 112 -5.79 13.09 -2.33
N GLU A 113 -6.81 12.24 -2.42
CA GLU A 113 -6.72 10.98 -3.12
C GLU A 113 -6.64 11.13 -4.63
N CYS A 114 -6.96 12.30 -5.20
CA CYS A 114 -6.85 12.53 -6.63
C CYS A 114 -5.39 12.53 -7.13
N LYS A 115 -4.41 12.73 -6.23
CA LYS A 115 -2.98 12.79 -6.58
C LYS A 115 -2.47 11.51 -7.27
N PRO A 116 -2.68 10.30 -6.71
CA PRO A 116 -2.41 9.03 -7.40
C PRO A 116 -2.88 8.95 -8.86
N TRP A 117 -4.13 9.30 -9.14
CA TRP A 117 -4.67 9.31 -10.51
C TRP A 117 -3.95 10.31 -11.41
N LYS A 118 -3.76 11.55 -10.94
CA LYS A 118 -3.00 12.57 -11.69
C LYS A 118 -1.58 12.10 -12.01
N THR A 119 -0.91 11.45 -11.06
CA THR A 119 0.44 10.90 -11.28
C THR A 119 0.40 9.77 -12.31
N CYS A 120 -0.52 8.82 -12.21
CA CYS A 120 -0.67 7.73 -13.18
C CYS A 120 -0.87 8.25 -14.60
N CYS A 121 -1.78 9.22 -14.78
CA CYS A 121 -1.99 9.90 -16.06
C CYS A 121 -0.71 10.52 -16.62
N LYS A 122 0.04 11.27 -15.80
CA LYS A 122 1.29 11.92 -16.21
C LYS A 122 2.37 10.91 -16.59
N GLU A 123 2.47 9.80 -15.86
CA GLU A 123 3.43 8.73 -16.20
C GLU A 123 3.03 8.01 -17.49
N ALA A 124 1.73 7.85 -17.76
CA ALA A 124 1.25 7.33 -19.04
C ALA A 124 1.59 8.28 -20.20
N GLU A 125 1.39 9.59 -20.04
CA GLU A 125 1.76 10.61 -21.03
C GLU A 125 3.27 10.58 -21.31
N LYS A 126 4.11 10.59 -20.28
CA LYS A 126 5.58 10.44 -20.41
C LYS A 126 5.96 9.15 -21.14
N CYS A 127 5.23 8.06 -20.91
CA CYS A 127 5.45 6.82 -21.64
C CYS A 127 5.18 7.01 -23.13
N CYS A 128 4.08 7.66 -23.50
CA CYS A 128 3.77 7.96 -24.89
C CYS A 128 4.81 8.89 -25.51
N GLU A 129 5.26 9.93 -24.81
CA GLU A 129 6.36 10.80 -25.27
C GLU A 129 7.64 10.00 -25.57
N ARG A 130 8.00 9.04 -24.69
CA ARG A 130 9.12 8.14 -24.91
C ARG A 130 8.93 7.27 -26.15
N GLN A 131 7.74 6.67 -26.30
CA GLN A 131 7.42 5.85 -27.46
C GLN A 131 7.51 6.64 -28.77
N LEU A 132 7.01 7.88 -28.79
CA LEU A 132 7.09 8.76 -29.95
C LEU A 132 8.52 9.17 -30.28
N LYS A 133 9.33 9.44 -29.26
CA LYS A 133 10.74 9.84 -29.42
C LYS A 133 11.59 8.69 -29.96
N GLU A 134 11.35 7.48 -29.49
CA GLU A 134 12.11 6.28 -29.88
C GLU A 134 11.55 5.60 -31.14
N GLY A 135 10.42 6.08 -31.67
CA GLY A 135 9.78 5.55 -32.88
C GLY A 135 9.14 4.16 -32.68
N PRO A 136 8.71 3.48 -33.75
CA PRO A 136 8.36 2.07 -33.68
C PRO A 136 9.61 1.25 -33.35
N GLY A 137 9.54 0.36 -32.35
CA GLY A 137 10.63 -0.50 -31.88
C GLY A 137 11.06 -1.59 -32.88
N ILE A 138 11.20 -1.23 -34.15
CA ILE A 138 11.77 -2.05 -35.22
C ILE A 138 13.24 -1.67 -35.28
N HIS A 139 14.09 -2.37 -34.53
CA HIS A 139 15.53 -2.32 -34.81
C HIS A 139 15.78 -3.15 -36.09
N PRO A 140 16.13 -2.52 -37.23
CA PRO A 140 16.30 -3.24 -38.50
C PRO A 140 17.60 -4.05 -38.56
N ASP A 141 18.47 -3.96 -37.55
CA ASP A 141 19.89 -4.28 -37.74
C ASP A 141 20.37 -5.61 -37.13
N HIS A 142 19.54 -6.40 -36.44
CA HIS A 142 20.07 -7.58 -35.73
C HIS A 142 19.20 -8.84 -35.67
N GLY A 143 18.21 -9.04 -36.53
CA GLY A 143 17.51 -10.34 -36.65
C GLY A 143 16.96 -10.92 -35.34
N LYS A 144 16.77 -10.08 -34.31
CA LYS A 144 16.30 -10.44 -32.98
C LYS A 144 14.92 -9.83 -32.80
N THR A 145 13.91 -10.69 -32.84
CA THR A 145 12.55 -10.32 -32.46
C THR A 145 12.58 -9.77 -31.04
N VAL A 146 11.94 -8.62 -30.82
CA VAL A 146 11.75 -8.01 -29.50
C VAL A 146 10.25 -7.91 -29.20
N CYS A 147 9.89 -7.96 -27.93
CA CYS A 147 8.58 -7.53 -27.49
C CYS A 147 8.56 -6.00 -27.46
N PRO A 148 7.59 -5.35 -28.12
CA PRO A 148 7.56 -3.90 -28.24
C PRO A 148 7.20 -3.24 -26.91
N ARG A 149 7.87 -2.12 -26.63
CA ARG A 149 7.58 -1.20 -25.52
C ARG A 149 6.09 -0.89 -25.41
N THR A 150 5.57 -0.81 -24.19
CA THR A 150 4.12 -0.68 -23.98
C THR A 150 3.78 -0.04 -22.64
N TRP A 151 2.69 0.71 -22.60
CA TRP A 151 2.01 1.00 -21.35
C TRP A 151 1.10 -0.16 -21.01
N ASP A 152 1.18 -0.68 -19.79
CA ASP A 152 0.34 -1.81 -19.36
C ASP A 152 -0.84 -1.40 -18.48
N GLY A 153 -1.00 -0.10 -18.22
CA GLY A 153 -2.01 0.46 -17.32
C GLY A 153 -1.42 0.98 -16.02
N PHE A 154 -0.27 0.44 -15.59
CA PHE A 154 0.42 0.86 -14.38
C PHE A 154 1.81 1.40 -14.66
N ALA A 155 2.52 0.94 -15.69
CA ALA A 155 3.89 1.36 -15.95
C ALA A 155 4.26 1.30 -17.43
N CYS A 156 5.38 1.95 -17.76
CA CYS A 156 5.96 1.97 -19.08
C CYS A 156 7.07 0.91 -19.18
N TRP A 157 6.86 -0.09 -20.03
CA TRP A 157 7.81 -1.17 -20.31
C TRP A 157 8.63 -0.87 -21.57
N SER A 158 9.91 -1.21 -21.57
CA SER A 158 10.80 -0.95 -22.71
C SER A 158 10.82 -2.13 -23.70
N ASP A 159 11.52 -1.98 -24.82
CA ASP A 159 11.68 -3.09 -25.76
C ASP A 159 12.52 -4.19 -25.11
N THR A 160 11.97 -5.40 -25.07
CA THR A 160 12.63 -6.52 -24.40
C THR A 160 12.89 -7.64 -25.38
N SER A 161 14.11 -8.18 -25.38
CA SER A 161 14.47 -9.31 -26.25
C SER A 161 13.65 -10.56 -25.93
N VAL A 162 13.34 -11.37 -26.95
CA VAL A 162 12.67 -12.67 -26.78
C VAL A 162 13.32 -13.54 -25.70
N GLY A 163 12.48 -14.19 -24.90
CA GLY A 163 12.91 -15.07 -23.80
C GLY A 163 13.48 -14.35 -22.58
N ARG A 164 13.51 -13.00 -22.55
CA ARG A 164 13.91 -12.23 -21.37
C ARG A 164 12.72 -11.76 -20.57
N THR A 165 12.96 -11.60 -19.27
CA THR A 165 12.05 -10.92 -18.34
C THR A 165 12.66 -9.58 -17.98
N GLU A 166 11.90 -8.52 -18.21
CA GLU A 166 12.23 -7.17 -17.75
C GLU A 166 11.67 -6.97 -16.34
N SER A 167 12.32 -6.14 -15.54
CA SER A 167 11.82 -5.71 -14.24
C SER A 167 11.90 -4.21 -14.08
N ILE A 168 10.93 -3.67 -13.35
CA ILE A 168 10.85 -2.26 -12.98
C ILE A 168 10.51 -2.14 -11.50
N GLU A 169 10.84 -1.01 -10.88
CA GLU A 169 10.33 -0.71 -9.55
C GLU A 169 8.81 -0.49 -9.61
N CYS A 170 8.10 -1.00 -8.60
CA CYS A 170 6.65 -0.85 -8.52
C CYS A 170 6.26 0.64 -8.46
N PRO A 171 5.30 1.11 -9.26
CA PRO A 171 4.98 2.53 -9.34
C PRO A 171 4.45 3.09 -8.02
N SER A 172 5.05 4.18 -7.54
CA SER A 172 4.79 4.73 -6.20
C SER A 172 3.40 5.36 -6.02
N TYR A 173 2.66 5.59 -7.11
CA TYR A 173 1.29 6.09 -7.07
C TYR A 173 0.24 4.99 -6.92
N VAL A 174 0.63 3.72 -7.05
CA VAL A 174 -0.26 2.61 -6.75
C VAL A 174 -0.38 2.48 -5.22
N PRO A 175 -1.60 2.46 -4.65
CA PRO A 175 -1.78 2.33 -3.21
C PRO A 175 -1.16 1.05 -2.65
N ASP A 176 -0.65 1.12 -1.41
CA ASP A 176 -0.13 -0.01 -0.64
C ASP A 176 1.09 -0.74 -1.26
N VAL A 177 1.79 -0.10 -2.20
CA VAL A 177 3.10 -0.55 -2.71
C VAL A 177 4.20 -0.17 -1.73
N PHE A 178 5.11 -1.11 -1.45
CA PHE A 178 6.31 -0.88 -0.64
C PHE A 178 7.49 -0.46 -1.53
N SER A 179 8.26 0.54 -1.08
CA SER A 179 9.47 1.00 -1.77
C SER A 179 10.47 -0.14 -1.97
N GLY A 180 11.11 -0.20 -3.14
CA GLY A 180 12.09 -1.25 -3.48
C GLY A 180 11.50 -2.60 -3.89
N THR A 181 10.17 -2.74 -4.01
CA THR A 181 9.56 -3.92 -4.66
C THR A 181 9.58 -3.77 -6.19
N GLN A 182 9.59 -4.90 -6.90
CA GLN A 182 9.68 -4.92 -8.37
C GLN A 182 8.48 -5.63 -9.02
N ALA A 183 8.07 -5.13 -10.18
CA ALA A 183 7.16 -5.81 -11.10
C ALA A 183 7.96 -6.48 -12.22
N TYR A 184 7.40 -7.55 -12.81
CA TYR A 184 8.07 -8.33 -13.86
C TYR A 184 7.18 -8.50 -15.09
N LYS A 185 7.77 -8.34 -16.28
CA LYS A 185 7.10 -8.62 -17.55
C LYS A 185 7.98 -9.49 -18.43
N THR A 186 7.42 -10.61 -18.88
CA THR A 186 8.17 -11.62 -19.63
C THR A 186 7.87 -11.54 -21.11
N CYS A 187 8.91 -11.39 -21.91
CA CYS A 187 8.84 -11.50 -23.37
C CYS A 187 8.98 -12.97 -23.77
N THR A 188 7.99 -13.51 -24.47
CA THR A 188 8.01 -14.91 -24.91
C THR A 188 9.00 -15.12 -26.06
N THR A 189 9.28 -16.37 -26.41
CA THR A 189 10.11 -16.71 -27.58
C THR A 189 9.48 -16.31 -28.90
N ASN A 190 8.16 -16.08 -28.93
CA ASN A 190 7.39 -15.73 -30.12
C ASN A 190 7.39 -14.22 -30.41
N GLY A 191 8.10 -13.41 -29.61
CA GLY A 191 8.14 -11.95 -29.79
C GLY A 191 6.92 -11.21 -29.25
N THR A 192 6.10 -11.88 -28.44
CA THR A 192 4.93 -11.29 -27.77
C THR A 192 5.11 -11.30 -26.26
N TRP A 193 4.53 -10.31 -25.59
CA TRP A 193 4.46 -10.31 -24.14
C TRP A 193 3.64 -11.51 -23.67
N LEU A 194 4.03 -12.10 -22.53
CA LEU A 194 3.30 -13.20 -21.90
C LEU A 194 1.82 -12.82 -21.74
N GLN A 195 0.92 -13.71 -22.16
CA GLN A 195 -0.52 -13.48 -22.10
C GLN A 195 -1.19 -14.31 -21.01
N LYS A 196 -2.23 -13.76 -20.41
CA LYS A 196 -3.14 -14.45 -19.48
C LYS A 196 -4.56 -13.98 -19.78
N ASP A 197 -5.48 -14.92 -19.94
CA ASP A 197 -6.88 -14.64 -20.32
C ASP A 197 -6.99 -13.76 -21.58
N ASP A 198 -6.18 -14.05 -22.60
CA ASP A 198 -6.07 -13.33 -23.89
C ASP A 198 -5.50 -11.89 -23.83
N PHE A 199 -5.03 -11.42 -22.66
CA PHE A 199 -4.43 -10.10 -22.51
C PHE A 199 -2.94 -10.17 -22.16
N GLU A 200 -2.17 -9.16 -22.58
CA GLU A 200 -0.80 -8.97 -22.10
C GLU A 200 -0.79 -8.88 -20.56
N TRP A 201 0.04 -9.72 -19.95
CA TRP A 201 0.12 -9.88 -18.52
C TRP A 201 1.44 -9.28 -17.98
N THR A 202 1.37 -8.82 -16.74
CA THR A 202 2.50 -8.30 -15.97
C THR A 202 2.37 -8.83 -14.54
N ASP A 203 3.45 -9.34 -13.97
CA ASP A 203 3.49 -9.83 -12.59
C ASP A 203 3.68 -8.66 -11.61
N TYR A 204 2.56 -8.20 -11.03
CA TYR A 204 2.54 -7.24 -9.93
C TYR A 204 2.38 -7.91 -8.55
N SER A 205 2.49 -9.24 -8.44
CA SER A 205 2.28 -9.97 -7.17
C SER A 205 3.23 -9.50 -6.07
N LYS A 206 4.47 -9.15 -6.42
CA LYS A 206 5.48 -8.63 -5.50
C LYS A 206 5.28 -7.17 -5.11
N CYS A 207 4.52 -6.41 -5.90
CA CYS A 207 4.15 -5.03 -5.56
C CYS A 207 3.06 -4.99 -4.48
N ASN A 208 2.33 -6.09 -4.30
CA ASN A 208 1.23 -6.19 -3.35
C ASN A 208 1.60 -7.07 -2.15
N THR A 209 2.09 -6.47 -1.07
CA THR A 209 2.62 -7.20 0.09
C THR A 209 1.55 -7.53 1.14
N PHE A 210 0.25 -7.47 0.82
CA PHE A 210 -0.81 -7.86 1.77
C PHE A 210 -0.56 -9.23 2.40
N GLU A 211 0.04 -10.16 1.66
CA GLU A 211 0.40 -11.47 2.21
C GLU A 211 1.52 -11.39 3.26
N GLU A 212 2.57 -10.61 3.00
CA GLU A 212 3.66 -10.38 3.95
C GLU A 212 3.16 -9.64 5.20
N TYR A 213 2.34 -8.62 5.00
CA TYR A 213 1.67 -7.92 6.09
C TYR A 213 0.81 -8.86 6.93
N ARG A 214 0.07 -9.77 6.30
CA ARG A 214 -0.75 -10.78 6.99
C ARG A 214 0.10 -11.76 7.79
N LYS A 215 1.28 -12.15 7.30
CA LYS A 215 2.23 -13.00 8.04
C LYS A 215 2.72 -12.29 9.30
N VAL A 216 3.18 -11.03 9.17
CA VAL A 216 3.64 -10.22 10.30
C VAL A 216 2.51 -9.98 11.32
N TYR A 217 1.31 -9.62 10.86
CA TYR A 217 0.12 -9.46 11.69
C TYR A 217 -0.21 -10.74 12.48
N THR A 218 -0.24 -11.88 11.79
CA THR A 218 -0.61 -13.16 12.43
C THR A 218 0.44 -13.58 13.46
N ALA A 219 1.73 -13.38 13.16
CA ALA A 219 2.82 -13.64 14.10
C ALA A 219 2.75 -12.70 15.32
N SER A 220 2.55 -11.40 15.11
CA SER A 220 2.37 -10.41 16.19
C SER A 220 1.22 -10.78 17.12
N LEU A 221 0.04 -11.07 16.55
CA LEU A 221 -1.15 -11.43 17.33
C LEU A 221 -0.93 -12.71 18.13
N ALA A 222 -0.32 -13.74 17.53
CA ALA A 222 -0.03 -15.01 18.20
C ALA A 222 0.97 -14.82 19.36
N CYS A 223 2.10 -14.16 19.12
CA CYS A 223 3.12 -13.93 20.14
C CYS A 223 2.59 -13.12 21.32
N ASN A 224 1.91 -12.00 21.05
CA ASN A 224 1.34 -11.16 22.12
C ASN A 224 0.25 -11.88 22.92
N THR A 225 -0.56 -12.72 22.27
CA THR A 225 -1.59 -13.53 22.95
C THR A 225 -0.94 -14.55 23.88
N ILE A 226 0.10 -15.26 23.41
CA ILE A 226 0.88 -16.19 24.23
C ILE A 226 1.49 -15.47 25.43
N THR A 227 2.06 -14.28 25.23
CA THR A 227 2.61 -13.47 26.32
C THR A 227 1.57 -13.18 27.39
N ILE A 228 0.36 -12.76 27.03
CA ILE A 228 -0.71 -12.50 28.01
C ILE A 228 -1.09 -13.78 28.78
N ILE A 229 -1.25 -14.90 28.08
CA ILE A 229 -1.60 -16.20 28.68
C ILE A 229 -0.56 -16.63 29.72
N LEU A 230 0.72 -16.36 29.49
CA LEU A 230 1.80 -16.71 30.41
C LEU A 230 1.98 -15.69 31.54
N VAL A 231 1.90 -14.39 31.22
CA VAL A 231 2.18 -13.30 32.17
C VAL A 231 1.05 -13.12 33.17
N LEU A 232 -0.22 -13.26 32.76
CA LEU A 232 -1.36 -13.04 33.67
C LEU A 232 -1.33 -14.00 34.89
N PRO A 233 -1.18 -15.33 34.73
CA PRO A 233 -1.07 -16.23 35.86
C PRO A 233 0.18 -15.96 36.70
N ALA A 234 1.32 -15.66 36.07
CA ALA A 234 2.57 -15.38 36.79
C ALA A 234 2.43 -14.11 37.67
N CYS A 235 1.88 -13.03 37.12
CA CYS A 235 1.54 -11.82 37.86
C CYS A 235 0.61 -12.13 39.03
N PHE A 236 -0.45 -12.92 38.78
CA PHE A 236 -1.42 -13.29 39.82
C PHE A 236 -0.75 -14.04 40.97
N ILE A 237 0.08 -15.05 40.68
CA ILE A 237 0.81 -15.82 41.69
C ILE A 237 1.69 -14.90 42.55
N PHE A 238 2.52 -14.06 41.94
CA PHE A 238 3.42 -13.18 42.69
C PHE A 238 2.71 -12.07 43.48
N LEU A 239 1.54 -11.64 43.01
CA LEU A 239 0.70 -10.74 43.78
C LEU A 239 0.00 -11.47 44.93
N TYR A 240 -0.55 -12.67 44.70
CA TYR A 240 -1.33 -13.42 45.69
C TYR A 240 -0.50 -13.81 46.93
N PHE A 241 0.69 -14.37 46.72
CA PHE A 241 1.54 -14.81 47.82
C PHE A 241 2.28 -13.62 48.47
N ARG A 242 1.77 -13.19 49.64
CA ARG A 242 2.32 -12.07 50.42
C ARG A 242 3.83 -12.19 50.67
N GLN A 243 4.33 -13.39 50.96
CA GLN A 243 5.75 -13.63 51.22
C GLN A 243 6.64 -13.32 50.01
N LEU A 244 6.17 -13.62 48.79
CA LEU A 244 6.90 -13.35 47.55
C LEU A 244 6.88 -11.85 47.21
N ARG A 245 5.74 -11.18 47.37
CA ARG A 245 5.56 -9.76 47.02
C ARG A 245 6.48 -8.81 47.81
N HIS A 246 6.86 -9.16 49.05
CA HIS A 246 7.74 -8.31 49.88
C HIS A 246 9.21 -8.30 49.42
N GLN A 247 9.62 -9.28 48.60
CA GLN A 247 11.00 -9.36 48.10
C GLN A 247 11.27 -8.26 47.06
N HIS A 248 12.36 -7.49 47.22
CA HIS A 248 12.72 -6.42 46.28
C HIS A 248 12.88 -6.92 44.83
N ARG A 249 13.51 -8.08 44.64
CA ARG A 249 13.66 -8.70 43.32
C ARG A 249 12.29 -8.97 42.67
N ILE A 250 11.38 -9.61 43.40
CA ILE A 250 10.04 -9.95 42.90
C ILE A 250 9.22 -8.70 42.58
N ARG A 251 9.38 -7.60 43.33
CA ARG A 251 8.71 -6.34 43.00
C ARG A 251 9.14 -5.77 41.65
N LEU A 252 10.42 -5.86 41.31
CA LEU A 252 10.92 -5.44 39.99
C LEU A 252 10.38 -6.36 38.89
N HIS A 253 10.36 -7.68 39.12
CA HIS A 253 9.73 -8.65 38.22
C HIS A 253 8.25 -8.34 37.97
N ILE A 254 7.48 -8.05 39.01
CA ILE A 254 6.06 -7.68 38.88
C ILE A 254 5.90 -6.44 38.00
N CYS A 255 6.77 -5.44 38.14
CA CYS A 255 6.70 -4.24 37.29
C CYS A 255 7.09 -4.52 35.83
N LEU A 256 8.11 -5.34 35.59
CA LEU A 256 8.43 -5.80 34.24
C LEU A 256 7.24 -6.58 33.65
N MET A 257 6.71 -7.57 34.37
CA MET A 257 5.58 -8.37 33.93
C MET A 257 4.33 -7.52 33.65
N LEU A 258 4.03 -6.53 34.49
CA LEU A 258 2.92 -5.60 34.26
C LEU A 258 3.16 -4.72 33.03
N SER A 259 4.39 -4.25 32.80
CA SER A 259 4.73 -3.47 31.60
C SER A 259 4.66 -4.32 30.32
N SER A 260 5.06 -5.59 30.38
CA SER A 260 4.91 -6.55 29.28
C SER A 260 3.44 -6.86 29.01
N PHE A 261 2.61 -7.02 30.04
CA PHE A 261 1.17 -7.19 29.90
C PHE A 261 0.53 -5.99 29.20
N LEU A 262 0.82 -4.77 29.66
CA LEU A 262 0.30 -3.54 29.03
C LEU A 262 0.76 -3.41 27.57
N THR A 263 2.01 -3.77 27.29
CA THR A 263 2.56 -3.80 25.93
C THR A 263 1.78 -4.76 25.04
N SER A 264 1.65 -6.03 25.42
CA SER A 264 0.93 -7.02 24.63
C SER A 264 -0.56 -6.69 24.50
N ALA A 265 -1.21 -6.18 25.55
CA ALA A 265 -2.62 -5.76 25.48
C ALA A 265 -2.82 -4.59 24.51
N SER A 266 -1.92 -3.59 24.54
CA SER A 266 -1.97 -2.45 23.62
C SER A 266 -1.67 -2.84 22.16
N MET A 267 -0.76 -3.79 21.94
CA MET A 267 -0.45 -4.32 20.60
C MET A 267 -1.59 -5.17 20.05
N ILE A 268 -2.22 -6.03 20.85
CA ILE A 268 -3.40 -6.79 20.42
C ILE A 268 -4.54 -5.83 20.08
N THR A 269 -4.75 -4.79 20.88
CA THR A 269 -5.77 -3.77 20.58
C THR A 269 -5.47 -3.05 19.27
N TRP A 270 -4.20 -2.69 19.03
CA TRP A 270 -3.74 -2.13 17.76
C TRP A 270 -3.98 -3.10 16.59
N ASP A 271 -3.61 -4.37 16.75
CA ASP A 271 -3.75 -5.37 15.70
C ASP A 271 -5.24 -5.60 15.36
N LEU A 272 -6.10 -5.77 16.37
CA LEU A 272 -7.53 -6.04 16.18
C LEU A 272 -8.31 -4.83 15.64
N VAL A 273 -7.98 -3.62 16.08
CA VAL A 273 -8.74 -2.42 15.71
C VAL A 273 -8.17 -1.77 14.44
N ILE A 274 -6.85 -1.62 14.38
CA ILE A 274 -6.18 -0.83 13.34
C ILE A 274 -5.69 -1.74 12.21
N ALA A 275 -4.89 -2.75 12.52
CA ALA A 275 -4.29 -3.61 11.50
C ALA A 275 -5.34 -4.44 10.74
N SER A 276 -6.32 -5.00 11.46
CA SER A 276 -7.44 -5.75 10.88
C SER A 276 -8.31 -4.87 9.97
N ASN A 277 -8.70 -3.69 10.45
CA ASN A 277 -9.51 -2.75 9.67
C ASN A 277 -8.82 -2.31 8.37
N ARG A 278 -7.50 -2.14 8.38
CA ARG A 278 -6.73 -1.86 7.15
C ARG A 278 -6.79 -3.01 6.13
N MET A 279 -6.92 -4.26 6.57
CA MET A 279 -6.98 -5.42 5.67
C MET A 279 -8.39 -5.69 5.14
N THR A 280 -9.42 -5.41 5.94
CA THR A 280 -10.82 -5.73 5.58
C THR A 280 -11.52 -4.60 4.84
N THR A 281 -11.07 -3.36 5.01
CA THR A 281 -11.73 -2.19 4.41
C THR A 281 -11.18 -1.93 3.01
N ALA A 282 -12.05 -2.04 2.00
CA ALA A 282 -11.68 -1.79 0.60
C ALA A 282 -11.39 -0.31 0.32
N ASN A 283 -12.02 0.61 1.07
CA ASN A 283 -11.83 2.04 0.93
C ASN A 283 -10.92 2.59 2.05
N LYS A 284 -9.83 3.26 1.68
CA LYS A 284 -8.83 3.76 2.62
C LYS A 284 -9.39 4.80 3.60
N GLN A 285 -10.41 5.54 3.16
CA GLN A 285 -11.07 6.66 3.86
C GLN A 285 -11.87 6.18 5.06
N ASP A 286 -12.45 4.99 4.94
CA ASP A 286 -13.27 4.37 5.97
C ASP A 286 -12.39 3.67 7.03
N THR A 287 -11.07 3.73 6.89
CA THR A 287 -10.18 3.15 7.89
C THR A 287 -10.06 4.04 9.14
N PHE A 288 -9.96 3.41 10.31
CA PHE A 288 -9.84 4.13 11.58
C PHE A 288 -8.61 5.05 11.66
N ILE A 289 -7.53 4.70 10.95
CA ILE A 289 -6.33 5.54 10.86
C ILE A 289 -6.64 6.86 10.15
N HIS A 290 -7.37 6.79 9.02
CA HIS A 290 -7.69 7.95 8.21
C HIS A 290 -8.75 8.85 8.85
N GLN A 291 -9.71 8.26 9.57
CA GLN A 291 -10.68 9.02 10.37
C GLN A 291 -10.01 9.79 11.53
N ASN A 292 -8.79 9.40 11.92
CA ASN A 292 -7.93 10.11 12.88
C ASN A 292 -8.67 10.49 14.19
N SER A 293 -9.48 9.55 14.69
CA SER A 293 -10.28 9.74 15.90
C SER A 293 -9.40 9.91 17.15
N ILE A 294 -9.94 10.56 18.18
CA ILE A 294 -9.24 10.72 19.47
C ILE A 294 -8.85 9.35 20.04
N ALA A 295 -9.71 8.34 19.90
CA ALA A 295 -9.42 6.97 20.32
C ALA A 295 -8.19 6.38 19.62
N CYS A 296 -8.05 6.58 18.30
CA CYS A 296 -6.88 6.13 17.54
C CYS A 296 -5.60 6.82 18.02
N ARG A 297 -5.65 8.13 18.29
CA ARG A 297 -4.51 8.91 18.81
C ARG A 297 -4.10 8.44 20.20
N VAL A 298 -5.06 8.24 21.09
CA VAL A 298 -4.82 7.74 22.45
C VAL A 298 -4.25 6.33 22.41
N LEU A 299 -4.80 5.44 21.57
CA LEU A 299 -4.29 4.09 21.38
C LEU A 299 -2.83 4.12 20.88
N GLN A 300 -2.54 4.93 19.86
CA GLN A 300 -1.19 5.10 19.32
C GLN A 300 -0.18 5.57 20.40
N LEU A 301 -0.53 6.57 21.20
CA LEU A 301 0.33 7.07 22.28
C LEU A 301 0.49 6.02 23.38
N THR A 302 -0.58 5.32 23.74
CA THR A 302 -0.58 4.26 24.75
C THR A 302 0.32 3.10 24.34
N THR A 303 0.20 2.61 23.10
CA THR A 303 1.05 1.54 22.57
C THR A 303 2.53 1.93 22.56
N ARG A 304 2.85 3.17 22.17
CA ARG A 304 4.25 3.66 22.18
C ARG A 304 4.82 3.76 23.59
N TYR A 305 4.04 4.30 24.52
CA TYR A 305 4.45 4.40 25.92
C TYR A 305 4.64 3.01 26.55
N ALA A 306 3.70 2.07 26.34
CA ALA A 306 3.77 0.73 26.91
C ALA A 306 5.06 0.01 26.46
N ASN A 307 5.37 0.04 25.15
CA ASN A 307 6.61 -0.51 24.60
C ASN A 307 7.86 0.10 25.27
N MET A 308 7.91 1.43 25.38
CA MET A 308 9.05 2.13 25.96
C MET A 308 9.22 1.80 27.46
N ALA A 309 8.11 1.71 28.19
CA ALA A 309 8.10 1.30 29.58
C ALA A 309 8.61 -0.14 29.75
N ALA A 310 8.22 -1.07 28.88
CA ALA A 310 8.70 -2.44 28.93
C ALA A 310 10.23 -2.53 28.71
N PHE A 311 10.78 -1.80 27.74
CA PHE A 311 12.23 -1.72 27.56
C PHE A 311 12.94 -1.10 28.77
N MET A 312 12.36 -0.04 29.35
CA MET A 312 12.92 0.60 30.54
C MET A 312 12.91 -0.32 31.75
N TRP A 313 11.85 -1.11 31.95
CA TRP A 313 11.78 -2.11 33.02
C TRP A 313 12.76 -3.27 32.81
N MET A 314 12.97 -3.70 31.57
CA MET A 314 13.99 -4.70 31.23
C MET A 314 15.40 -4.18 31.56
N PHE A 315 15.68 -2.93 31.21
CA PHE A 315 16.94 -2.27 31.60
C PHE A 315 17.08 -2.16 33.12
N ILE A 316 16.04 -1.74 33.84
CA ILE A 316 16.06 -1.61 35.30
C ILE A 316 16.35 -2.95 35.98
N GLU A 317 15.75 -4.04 35.51
CA GLU A 317 16.02 -5.36 36.04
C GLU A 317 17.48 -5.76 35.81
N GLY A 318 18.01 -5.55 34.60
CA GLY A 318 19.41 -5.80 34.28
C GLY A 318 20.37 -4.96 35.13
N PHE A 319 20.07 -3.67 35.31
CA PHE A 319 20.84 -2.77 36.15
C PHE A 319 20.78 -3.16 37.63
N HIS A 320 19.62 -3.61 38.12
CA HIS A 320 19.47 -4.13 39.47
C HIS A 320 20.33 -5.38 39.68
N LEU A 321 20.33 -6.32 38.73
CA LEU A 321 21.17 -7.51 38.77
C LEU A 321 22.66 -7.14 38.79
N HIS A 322 23.11 -6.25 37.90
CA HIS A 322 24.50 -5.79 37.86
C HIS A 322 24.93 -5.17 39.20
N ARG A 323 24.09 -4.33 39.80
CA ARG A 323 24.37 -3.72 41.09
C ARG A 323 24.50 -4.75 42.21
N LEU A 324 23.67 -5.80 42.23
CA LEU A 324 23.79 -6.88 43.21
C LEU A 324 25.12 -7.64 43.09
N LEU A 325 25.65 -7.77 41.87
CA LEU A 325 26.94 -8.41 41.63
C LEU A 325 28.12 -7.54 42.07
N VAL A 326 28.13 -6.26 41.70
CA VAL A 326 29.27 -5.35 41.96
C VAL A 326 29.27 -4.81 43.39
N HIS A 327 28.09 -4.54 43.98
CA HIS A 327 27.96 -3.97 45.31
C HIS A 327 27.17 -4.89 46.25
N ALA A 328 27.60 -6.15 46.35
CA ALA A 328 26.93 -7.22 47.09
C ALA A 328 26.58 -6.88 48.56
N PHE A 329 27.37 -6.02 49.22
CA PHE A 329 27.14 -5.61 50.61
C PHE A 329 26.25 -4.37 50.78
N SER A 330 25.81 -3.73 49.69
CA SER A 330 24.98 -2.51 49.73
C SER A 330 23.51 -2.80 49.44
N VAL A 331 22.76 -3.20 50.47
CA VAL A 331 21.31 -3.43 50.32
C VAL A 331 20.60 -2.11 49.97
N PRO A 332 19.80 -2.06 48.89
CA PRO A 332 19.07 -0.84 48.54
C PRO A 332 18.05 -0.48 49.63
N LYS A 333 18.18 0.74 50.18
CA LYS A 333 17.26 1.27 51.21
C LYS A 333 15.86 1.62 50.67
N SER A 334 15.72 1.89 49.36
CA SER A 334 14.44 2.24 48.73
C SER A 334 14.39 1.84 47.26
N LEU A 335 13.20 1.44 46.79
CA LEU A 335 12.90 1.18 45.37
C LEU A 335 12.33 2.41 44.63
N LEU A 336 12.08 3.52 45.33
CA LEU A 336 11.49 4.73 44.74
C LEU A 336 12.23 5.24 43.49
N PRO A 337 13.58 5.31 43.46
CA PRO A 337 14.29 5.77 42.27
C PRO A 337 14.04 4.89 41.04
N TYR A 338 13.90 3.58 41.23
CA TYR A 338 13.62 2.65 40.14
C TYR A 338 12.22 2.90 39.54
N TYR A 339 11.22 3.21 40.36
CA TYR A 339 9.88 3.53 39.86
C TYR A 339 9.84 4.83 39.07
N ILE A 340 10.54 5.87 39.56
CA ILE A 340 10.65 7.17 38.86
C ILE A 340 11.36 6.98 37.52
N LEU A 341 12.45 6.20 37.49
CA LEU A 341 13.18 5.90 36.27
C LEU A 341 12.32 5.08 35.29
N GLY A 342 11.65 4.04 35.80
CA GLY A 342 10.91 3.05 35.01
C GLY A 342 9.71 3.60 34.28
N TYR A 343 8.96 4.50 34.91
CA TYR A 343 7.78 5.10 34.31
C TYR A 343 8.00 6.54 33.85
N GLY A 344 8.91 7.27 34.50
CA GLY A 344 9.16 8.69 34.20
C GLY A 344 9.96 8.90 32.91
N ILE A 345 11.07 8.17 32.70
CA ILE A 345 11.89 8.32 31.49
C ILE A 345 11.07 8.05 30.21
N PRO A 346 10.28 6.95 30.13
CA PRO A 346 9.43 6.70 28.96
C PRO A 346 8.44 7.83 28.63
N CYS A 347 7.99 8.61 29.61
CA CYS A 347 7.07 9.73 29.35
C CYS A 347 7.72 10.84 28.53
N VAL A 348 9.02 11.14 28.73
CA VAL A 348 9.71 12.26 28.09
C VAL A 348 9.71 12.19 26.55
N PRO A 349 10.16 11.11 25.89
CA PRO A 349 10.13 11.03 24.43
C PRO A 349 8.70 10.97 23.89
N ILE A 350 7.75 10.42 24.65
CA ILE A 350 6.34 10.31 24.23
C ILE A 350 5.65 11.67 24.25
N THR A 351 5.88 12.51 25.26
CA THR A 351 5.33 13.87 25.31
C THR A 351 5.93 14.75 24.22
N ILE A 352 7.23 14.64 23.94
CA ILE A 352 7.88 15.33 22.82
C ILE A 352 7.25 14.90 21.50
N TYR A 353 7.11 13.58 21.28
CA TYR A 353 6.45 13.04 20.08
C TYR A 353 5.01 13.56 19.93
N ALA A 354 4.23 13.55 21.01
CA ALA A 354 2.86 14.06 21.02
C ALA A 354 2.80 15.56 20.68
N ALA A 355 3.70 16.37 21.24
CA ALA A 355 3.77 17.81 20.97
C ALA A 355 4.15 18.11 19.52
N ILE A 356 5.14 17.40 18.95
CA ILE A 356 5.52 17.54 17.54
C ILE A 356 4.32 17.16 16.65
N ARG A 357 3.66 16.03 16.91
CA ARG A 357 2.51 15.59 16.11
C ARG A 357 1.28 16.49 16.26
N ALA A 358 1.10 17.14 17.40
CA ALA A 358 0.02 18.10 17.61
C ALA A 358 0.26 19.45 16.91
N THR A 359 1.53 19.84 16.75
CA THR A 359 1.92 21.11 16.11
C THR A 359 2.09 20.99 14.59
N ASP A 360 2.22 19.78 14.06
CA ASP A 360 2.28 19.50 12.64
C ASP A 360 0.92 19.82 11.95
N LYS A 361 0.83 21.05 11.41
CA LYS A 361 -0.38 21.61 10.77
C LYS A 361 -0.82 20.86 9.51
N THR A 362 -0.02 19.90 9.04
CA THR A 362 -0.29 19.11 7.83
C THR A 362 -1.31 17.99 8.05
N PHE A 363 -1.67 17.67 9.31
CA PHE A 363 -2.60 16.57 9.68
C PHE A 363 -3.95 17.03 10.27
N ASN A 364 -4.17 18.34 10.38
CA ASN A 364 -5.40 18.94 10.94
C ASN A 364 -6.33 19.53 9.86
N LYS A 365 -6.13 19.15 8.58
CA LYS A 365 -7.03 19.47 7.48
C LYS A 365 -7.57 18.20 6.86
#